data_AF-A0A9W3SJ45-F1
#
_entry.id   AF-A0A9W3SJ45-F1
#
_cell.length_a   1.000
_cell.length_b   1.000
_cell.length_c   1.000
_cell.angle_alpha   90.00
_cell.angle_beta   90.00
_cell.angle_gamma   90.00
#
_symmetry.space_group_name_H-M   'P 1'
#
loop_
_entity.id
_entity.type
_entity.pdbx_description
1 polymer ?
#
loop_
_entity_poly.entity_id
_entity_poly.type
_entity_poly.pdbx_seq_one_letter_code
_entity_poly.pdbx_strand_id
1 'polypeptide(L)'
;MVMKWEWERYAADKQCIERALTMWKEWISKKKTYNDDVAAQGTMYVVNHMKLRDHQVAVIFDFFDEYLNLLDCGEEQAEDFYKKIMRM
;
A
#
# COMPACT_ATOMS: atom_id res chain seq x y z
N MET A 1 -21.40 17.13 -1.89
CA MET A 1 -22.00 16.09 -1.03
C MET A 1 -21.51 14.76 -1.58
N VAL A 2 -20.56 14.12 -0.89
CA VAL A 2 -20.01 12.82 -1.34
C VAL A 2 -21.10 11.77 -1.14
N MET A 3 -21.39 10.98 -2.18
CA MET A 3 -22.49 10.00 -2.12
C MET A 3 -22.10 8.82 -1.22
N LYS A 4 -23.09 8.13 -0.64
CA LYS A 4 -22.85 6.98 0.25
C LYS A 4 -21.96 5.91 -0.39
N TRP A 5 -22.10 5.67 -1.70
CA TRP A 5 -21.27 4.71 -2.43
C TRP A 5 -19.78 5.12 -2.52
N GLU A 6 -19.50 6.43 -2.50
CA GLU A 6 -18.14 6.97 -2.63
C GLU A 6 -17.42 6.80 -1.32
N TRP A 7 -18.12 7.04 -0.20
CA TRP A 7 -17.63 6.75 1.14
C TRP A 7 -17.38 5.25 1.36
N GLU A 8 -18.30 4.39 0.95
CA GLU A 8 -18.14 2.94 1.07
C GLU A 8 -16.96 2.43 0.23
N ARG A 9 -16.79 2.96 -0.99
CA ARG A 9 -15.64 2.66 -1.85
C ARG A 9 -14.34 3.13 -1.20
N TYR A 10 -14.31 4.36 -0.71
CA TYR A 10 -13.14 4.94 -0.08
C TYR A 10 -12.71 4.18 1.19
N ALA A 11 -13.67 3.76 2.01
CA ALA A 11 -13.41 2.91 3.18
C ALA A 11 -12.86 1.53 2.77
N ALA A 12 -13.40 0.93 1.69
CA ALA A 12 -12.90 -0.34 1.18
C ALA A 12 -11.48 -0.24 0.62
N ASP A 13 -11.15 0.87 -0.05
CA ASP A 13 -9.80 1.14 -0.57
C ASP A 13 -8.79 1.30 0.56
N LYS A 14 -9.16 2.01 1.64
CA LYS A 14 -8.32 2.11 2.86
C LYS A 14 -8.02 0.78 3.52
N GLN A 15 -9.05 -0.04 3.74
CA GLN A 15 -8.86 -1.37 4.30
C GLN A 15 -7.98 -2.25 3.39
N CYS A 16 -8.09 -2.05 2.07
CA CYS A 16 -7.25 -2.73 1.10
C CYS A 16 -5.78 -2.30 1.24
N ILE A 17 -5.51 -1.00 1.31
CA ILE A 17 -4.17 -0.43 1.51
C ILE A 17 -3.55 -0.90 2.82
N GLU A 18 -4.29 -0.84 3.93
CA GLU A 18 -3.82 -1.26 5.26
C GLU A 18 -3.39 -2.75 5.26
N ARG A 19 -4.22 -3.61 4.67
CA ARG A 19 -3.90 -5.04 4.53
C ARG A 19 -2.71 -5.28 3.63
N ALA A 20 -2.65 -4.57 2.51
CA ALA A 20 -1.56 -4.65 1.54
C ALA A 20 -0.23 -4.25 2.18
N LEU A 21 -0.20 -3.11 2.88
CA LEU A 21 1.00 -2.61 3.56
C LEU A 21 1.45 -3.56 4.68
N THR A 22 0.52 -4.07 5.47
CA THR A 22 0.82 -5.05 6.54
C THR A 22 1.49 -6.29 5.97
N MET A 23 0.89 -6.88 4.92
CA MET A 23 1.44 -8.07 4.26
C MET A 23 2.81 -7.78 3.62
N TRP A 24 2.98 -6.62 3.01
CA TRP A 24 4.26 -6.19 2.45
C TRP A 24 5.35 -6.11 3.52
N LYS A 25 5.08 -5.42 4.64
CA LYS A 25 6.01 -5.29 5.77
C LYS A 25 6.36 -6.65 6.38
N GLU A 26 5.39 -7.53 6.57
CA GLU A 26 5.61 -8.90 7.02
C GLU A 26 6.49 -9.70 6.05
N TRP A 27 6.31 -9.52 4.74
CA TRP A 27 7.14 -10.19 3.74
C TRP A 27 8.56 -9.62 3.70
N ILE A 28 8.70 -8.30 3.77
CA ILE A 28 10.00 -7.60 3.79
C ILE A 28 10.80 -7.94 5.04
N SER A 29 10.16 -8.04 6.21
CA SER A 29 10.85 -8.42 7.45
C SER A 29 11.52 -9.80 7.41
N LYS A 30 11.10 -10.66 6.47
CA LYS A 30 11.69 -12.00 6.24
C LYS A 30 12.87 -11.96 5.27
N LYS A 31 13.18 -10.81 4.67
CA LYS A 31 14.29 -10.62 3.74
C LYS A 31 15.54 -10.22 4.50
N LYS A 32 16.68 -10.73 4.04
CA LYS A 32 18.00 -10.46 4.66
C LYS A 32 18.51 -9.06 4.36
N THR A 33 18.11 -8.50 3.23
CA THR A 33 18.56 -7.20 2.72
C THR A 33 17.38 -6.46 2.13
N TYR A 34 17.31 -5.16 2.38
CA TYR A 34 16.39 -4.25 1.73
C TYR A 34 17.08 -3.60 0.53
N ASN A 35 16.39 -3.57 -0.61
CA ASN A 35 16.72 -2.79 -1.79
C ASN A 35 15.45 -2.64 -2.66
N ASP A 36 15.52 -1.78 -3.67
CA ASP A 36 14.37 -1.41 -4.51
C ASP A 36 13.79 -2.63 -5.26
N ASP A 37 14.66 -3.54 -5.73
CA ASP A 37 14.23 -4.78 -6.38
C ASP A 37 13.41 -5.67 -5.42
N VAL A 38 13.86 -5.79 -4.17
CA VAL A 38 13.17 -6.54 -3.11
C VAL A 38 11.87 -5.83 -2.74
N ALA A 39 11.85 -4.50 -2.67
CA ALA A 39 10.65 -3.71 -2.41
C ALA A 39 9.59 -3.93 -3.50
N ALA A 40 9.98 -3.85 -4.78
CA ALA A 40 9.13 -4.10 -5.93
C ALA A 40 8.62 -5.56 -5.97
N GLN A 41 9.48 -6.54 -5.67
CA GLN A 41 9.06 -7.94 -5.51
C GLN A 41 8.04 -8.11 -4.37
N GLY A 42 8.19 -7.35 -3.28
CA GLY A 42 7.22 -7.31 -2.20
C GLY A 42 5.85 -6.81 -2.67
N THR A 43 5.81 -5.76 -3.50
CA THR A 43 4.56 -5.26 -4.09
C THR A 43 3.89 -6.31 -4.96
N MET A 44 4.67 -6.99 -5.82
CA MET A 44 4.17 -8.09 -6.64
C MET A 44 3.68 -9.27 -5.80
N TYR A 45 4.37 -9.57 -4.69
CA TYR A 45 3.93 -10.60 -3.75
C TYR A 45 2.54 -10.26 -3.18
N VAL A 46 2.32 -9.02 -2.73
CA VAL A 46 1.03 -8.58 -2.21
C VAL A 46 -0.08 -8.71 -3.25
N VAL A 47 0.13 -8.19 -4.47
CA VAL A 47 -0.87 -8.24 -5.55
C VAL A 47 -1.23 -9.68 -5.91
N ASN A 48 -0.25 -10.58 -5.93
CA ASN A 48 -0.48 -11.99 -6.27
C ASN A 48 -1.17 -12.79 -5.14
N HIS A 49 -1.05 -12.38 -3.88
CA HIS A 49 -1.57 -13.13 -2.73
C HIS A 49 -2.85 -12.54 -2.14
N MET A 50 -3.21 -11.30 -2.49
CA MET A 50 -4.48 -10.70 -2.11
C MET A 50 -5.56 -10.97 -3.16
N LYS A 51 -6.79 -11.22 -2.70
CA LYS A 51 -7.96 -11.24 -3.58
C LYS A 51 -8.42 -9.81 -3.84
N LEU A 52 -7.90 -9.22 -4.90
CA LEU A 52 -8.14 -7.84 -5.30
C LEU A 52 -9.13 -7.78 -6.47
N ARG A 53 -9.96 -6.73 -6.49
CA ARG A 53 -10.70 -6.32 -7.69
C ARG A 53 -9.80 -5.46 -8.58
N ASP A 54 -10.11 -5.37 -9.88
CA ASP A 54 -9.28 -4.63 -10.85
C ASP A 54 -8.95 -3.20 -10.39
N HIS A 55 -9.92 -2.46 -9.83
CA HIS A 55 -9.64 -1.11 -9.29
C HIS A 55 -8.72 -1.12 -8.06
N GLN A 56 -8.78 -2.16 -7.23
CA GLN A 56 -7.95 -2.26 -6.03
C GLN A 56 -6.50 -2.61 -6.37
N VAL A 57 -6.30 -3.32 -7.49
CA VAL A 57 -4.95 -3.54 -8.05
C VAL A 57 -4.33 -2.19 -8.42
N ALA A 58 -5.08 -1.34 -9.15
CA ALA A 58 -4.61 0.01 -9.48
C ALA A 58 -4.31 0.85 -8.23
N VAL A 59 -5.24 0.87 -7.25
CA VAL A 59 -5.05 1.58 -5.98
C VAL A 59 -3.80 1.12 -5.23
N ILE A 60 -3.52 -0.19 -5.21
CA ILE A 60 -2.33 -0.74 -4.56
C ILE A 60 -1.06 -0.32 -5.29
N PHE A 61 -1.04 -0.37 -6.62
CA PHE A 61 0.12 0.08 -7.39
C PHE A 61 0.39 1.58 -7.17
N ASP A 62 -0.63 2.42 -7.31
CA ASP A 62 -0.51 3.87 -7.09
C ASP A 62 -0.03 4.18 -5.65
N PHE A 63 -0.54 3.43 -4.66
CA PHE A 63 -0.10 3.57 -3.27
C PHE A 63 1.37 3.17 -3.08
N PHE A 64 1.79 2.02 -3.58
CA PHE A 64 3.16 1.53 -3.38
C PHE A 64 4.18 2.33 -4.19
N ASP A 65 3.84 2.85 -5.37
CA ASP A 65 4.74 3.71 -6.15
C ASP A 65 5.17 4.94 -5.31
N GLU A 66 4.18 5.65 -4.75
CA GLU A 66 4.44 6.81 -3.89
C GLU A 66 5.05 6.41 -2.54
N TYR A 67 4.54 5.37 -1.88
CA TYR A 67 5.03 4.94 -0.57
C TYR A 67 6.50 4.52 -0.63
N LEU A 68 6.92 3.79 -1.66
CA LEU A 68 8.30 3.34 -1.80
C LEU A 68 9.25 4.49 -2.16
N ASN A 69 8.83 5.39 -3.04
CA ASN A 69 9.59 6.61 -3.34
C ASN A 69 9.83 7.47 -2.08
N LEU A 70 8.81 7.63 -1.23
CA LEU A 70 8.95 8.32 0.05
C LEU A 70 9.79 7.52 1.05
N LEU A 71 9.75 6.19 1.00
CA LEU A 71 10.57 5.34 1.87
C LEU A 71 12.06 5.51 1.58
N ASP A 72 12.42 5.70 0.31
CA ASP A 72 13.80 6.01 -0.11
C ASP A 72 14.27 7.38 0.38
N CYS A 73 13.33 8.32 0.57
CA CYS A 73 13.60 9.62 1.18
C CYS A 73 13.63 9.58 2.72
N GLY A 74 12.99 8.57 3.33
CA GLY A 74 13.04 8.25 4.75
C GLY A 74 11.75 7.63 5.29
N GLU A 75 11.88 6.69 6.24
CA GLU A 75 10.74 5.97 6.83
C GLU A 75 9.65 6.89 7.41
N GLU A 76 10.04 8.00 8.04
CA GLU A 76 9.08 8.97 8.59
C GLU A 76 8.17 9.57 7.51
N GLN A 77 8.69 9.84 6.32
CA GLN A 77 7.93 10.45 5.22
C GLN A 77 6.91 9.45 4.67
N ALA A 78 7.31 8.19 4.47
CA ALA A 78 6.43 7.13 4.02
C ALA A 78 5.30 6.85 5.04
N GLU A 79 5.63 6.82 6.34
CA GLU A 79 4.64 6.61 7.40
C GLU A 79 3.66 7.78 7.54
N ASP A 80 4.12 9.01 7.38
CA ASP A 80 3.25 10.18 7.43
C ASP A 80 2.31 10.25 6.23
N PHE A 81 2.78 9.86 5.05
CA PHE A 81 1.94 9.67 3.86
C PHE A 81 0.85 8.61 4.12
N TYR A 82 1.22 7.44 4.64
CA TYR A 82 0.27 6.38 4.98
C TYR A 82 -0.79 6.87 6.00
N LYS A 83 -0.37 7.51 7.10
CA LYS A 83 -1.29 8.06 8.10
C LYS A 83 -2.22 9.12 7.52
N LYS A 84 -1.74 9.95 6.59
CA LYS A 84 -2.55 10.96 5.91
C LYS A 84 -3.67 10.30 5.09
N ILE A 85 -3.34 9.27 4.31
CA ILE A 85 -4.34 8.48 3.57
C ILE A 85 -5.37 7.89 4.53
N MET A 86 -4.93 7.29 5.65
CA MET A 86 -5.85 6.66 6.60
C MET A 86 -6.77 7.65 7.33
N ARG A 87 -6.38 8.93 7.46
CA ARG A 87 -7.16 9.98 8.13
C ARG A 87 -8.15 10.73 7.24
N MET A 88 -7.94 10.74 5.92
CA MET A 88 -8.80 11.45 4.95
C MET A 88 -10.19 10.83 4.81
#